data_AF-A0A3D0T0G4-F1
#
_entry.id   AF-A0A3D0T0G4-F1
#
_cell.length_a   1.000
_cell.length_b   1.000
_cell.length_c   1.000
_cell.angle_alpha   90.00
_cell.angle_beta   90.00
_cell.angle_gamma   90.00
#
_symmetry.space_group_name_H-M   'P 1'
#
loop_
_entity.id
_entity.type
_entity.pdbx_description
1 polymer ?
#
loop_
_entity_poly.entity_id
_entity_poly.type
_entity_poly.pdbx_seq_one_letter_code
_entity_poly.pdbx_strand_id
1 'polypeptide(L)'
;MFDFCINGAGMVGAATALGLAQQGYQVAIIEQRPPQPFEAAQPPDLRMSAISVASVDLLRALGAWQHIEAMRVRSYSELSVWERPDCRTDFTASDAGFE
;
A
#
# COMPACT_ATOMS: atom_id res chain seq x y z
N MET A 1 -29.56 1.25 6.00
CA MET A 1 -29.20 -0.18 5.90
C MET A 1 -27.93 -0.22 5.07
N PHE A 2 -26.90 -0.98 5.45
CA PHE A 2 -25.67 -1.05 4.67
C PHE A 2 -25.73 -2.24 3.70
N ASP A 3 -25.15 -2.08 2.51
CA ASP A 3 -25.00 -3.16 1.52
C ASP A 3 -23.88 -4.13 1.92
N PHE A 4 -22.80 -3.59 2.49
CA PHE A 4 -21.64 -4.34 2.93
C PHE A 4 -21.21 -3.94 4.35
N CYS A 5 -20.71 -4.91 5.11
CA CYS A 5 -20.08 -4.70 6.41
C CYS A 5 -18.69 -5.33 6.41
N ILE A 6 -17.66 -4.53 6.70
CA ILE A 6 -16.26 -4.95 6.73
C ILE A 6 -15.77 -4.92 8.17
N ASN A 7 -15.31 -6.07 8.67
CA ASN A 7 -14.71 -6.18 10.01
C ASN A 7 -13.19 -6.08 9.92
N GLY A 8 -12.64 -4.94 10.34
CA GLY A 8 -11.24 -4.55 10.27
C GLY A 8 -10.98 -3.43 9.26
N ALA A 9 -10.54 -2.26 9.73
CA ALA A 9 -10.14 -1.10 8.93
C ALA A 9 -8.62 -1.06 8.66
N GLY A 10 -7.96 -2.22 8.63
CA GLY A 10 -6.59 -2.33 8.14
C GLY A 10 -6.48 -2.02 6.64
N MET A 11 -5.27 -2.12 6.09
CA MET A 11 -4.97 -1.71 4.70
C MET A 11 -5.96 -2.29 3.67
N VAL A 12 -6.22 -3.61 3.73
CA VAL A 12 -7.11 -4.30 2.79
C VAL A 12 -8.57 -3.95 3.01
N GLY A 13 -9.02 -3.90 4.27
CA GLY A 13 -10.40 -3.57 4.62
C GLY A 13 -10.77 -2.15 4.22
N ALA A 14 -9.88 -1.18 4.49
CA ALA A 14 -10.05 0.21 4.08
C ALA A 14 -10.08 0.37 2.55
N ALA A 15 -9.15 -0.27 1.83
CA ALA A 15 -9.12 -0.24 0.37
C ALA A 15 -10.39 -0.85 -0.25
N THR A 16 -10.87 -1.97 0.31
CA THR A 16 -12.10 -2.63 -0.13
C THR A 16 -13.32 -1.75 0.12
N ALA A 17 -13.42 -1.15 1.31
CA ALA A 17 -14.51 -0.25 1.66
C ALA A 17 -14.58 0.94 0.70
N LEU A 18 -13.43 1.54 0.42
CA LEU A 18 -13.31 2.69 -0.46
C LEU A 18 -13.71 2.33 -1.91
N GLY A 19 -13.25 1.19 -2.43
CA GLY A 19 -13.63 0.73 -3.76
C GLY A 19 -15.12 0.45 -3.89
N LEU A 20 -15.74 -0.19 -2.89
CA LEU A 20 -17.18 -0.42 -2.86
C LEU A 20 -17.97 0.89 -2.76
N ALA A 21 -17.53 1.82 -1.91
CA ALA A 21 -18.16 3.13 -1.77
C ALA A 21 -18.09 3.95 -3.07
N GLN A 22 -16.98 3.89 -3.81
CA GLN A 22 -16.85 4.53 -5.12
C GLN A 22 -17.79 3.95 -6.18
N GLN A 23 -18.23 2.70 -6.03
CA GLN A 23 -19.26 2.09 -6.87
C GLN A 23 -20.70 2.43 -6.42
N GLY A 24 -20.87 3.24 -5.37
CA GLY A 24 -22.16 3.74 -4.91
C GLY A 24 -22.81 2.89 -3.80
N TYR A 25 -22.12 1.88 -3.26
CA TYR A 25 -22.63 1.07 -2.17
C TYR A 25 -22.53 1.77 -0.81
N GLN A 26 -23.49 1.54 0.08
CA GLN A 26 -23.41 1.92 1.49
C GLN A 26 -22.59 0.88 2.25
N VAL A 27 -21.40 1.27 2.71
CA VAL A 27 -20.47 0.37 3.40
C VAL A 27 -20.32 0.76 4.86
N ALA A 28 -20.46 -0.20 5.77
CA ALA A 28 -20.07 -0.06 7.17
C ALA A 28 -18.70 -0.70 7.41
N ILE A 29 -17.86 -0.04 8.20
CA ILE A 29 -16.59 -0.60 8.69
C ILE A 29 -16.64 -0.69 10.21
N ILE A 30 -16.25 -1.84 10.74
CA ILE A 30 -16.08 -2.08 12.17
C ILE A 30 -14.58 -2.18 12.43
N GLU A 31 -14.05 -1.31 13.27
CA GLU A 31 -12.66 -1.35 13.70
C GLU A 31 -12.60 -1.06 15.20
N GLN A 32 -11.83 -1.87 15.92
CA GLN A 32 -11.69 -1.73 17.35
C GLN A 32 -10.76 -0.58 17.72
N ARG A 33 -9.70 -0.36 16.92
CA ARG A 33 -8.71 0.69 17.18
C ARG A 33 -8.41 1.50 15.92
N PRO A 34 -8.62 2.83 15.94
CA PRO A 34 -8.27 3.67 14.80
C PRO A 34 -6.75 3.64 14.56
N PRO A 35 -6.30 3.81 13.31
CA PRO A 35 -4.88 3.90 13.00
C PRO A 35 -4.26 5.11 13.72
N GLN A 36 -3.02 4.96 14.16
CA GLN A 36 -2.26 6.08 14.71
C GLN A 36 -1.99 7.11 13.59
N PRO A 37 -2.21 8.42 13.83
CA PRO A 37 -1.84 9.45 12.87
C PRO A 37 -0.36 9.42 12.54
N PHE A 38 -0.02 9.78 11.30
CA PHE A 38 1.36 9.91 10.87
C PHE A 38 2.00 11.17 11.46
N GLU A 39 3.18 11.02 12.05
CA GLU A 39 4.01 12.14 12.50
C GLU A 39 5.33 12.17 11.72
N ALA A 40 5.64 13.26 11.02
CA ALA A 40 6.81 13.34 10.14
C ALA A 40 8.15 13.10 10.87
N ALA A 41 8.23 13.52 12.13
CA ALA A 41 9.41 13.35 12.98
C ALA A 41 9.55 11.94 13.58
N GLN A 42 8.55 11.07 13.45
CA GLN A 42 8.61 9.72 14.01
C GLN A 42 9.66 8.86 13.28
N PRO A 43 10.40 7.99 13.98
CA PRO A 43 11.33 7.07 13.34
C PRO A 43 10.59 6.13 12.38
N PRO A 44 11.26 5.56 11.36
CA PRO A 44 10.66 4.50 10.55
C PRO A 44 10.17 3.34 11.41
N ASP A 45 8.97 2.85 11.12
CA ASP A 45 8.43 1.64 11.75
C ASP A 45 9.16 0.40 11.19
N LEU A 46 9.27 -0.66 12.00
CA LEU A 46 9.76 -1.95 11.55
C LEU A 46 8.81 -2.63 10.56
N ARG A 47 7.52 -2.28 10.62
CA ARG A 47 6.47 -2.78 9.72
C ARG A 47 6.44 -1.93 8.45
N MET A 48 7.32 -2.25 7.51
CA MET A 48 7.29 -1.71 6.15
C MET A 48 6.83 -2.77 5.16
N SER A 49 6.30 -2.33 4.02
CA SER A 49 5.91 -3.21 2.92
C SER A 49 6.49 -2.69 1.62
N ALA A 50 7.07 -3.58 0.83
CA ALA A 50 7.37 -3.28 -0.57
C ALA A 50 6.06 -3.33 -1.34
N ILE A 51 5.59 -2.16 -1.80
CA ILE A 51 4.33 -2.05 -2.54
C ILE A 51 4.63 -2.23 -4.03
N SER A 52 3.99 -3.23 -4.66
CA SER A 52 4.13 -3.48 -6.10
C SER A 52 3.50 -2.36 -6.93
N VAL A 53 3.93 -2.22 -8.19
CA VAL A 53 3.30 -1.25 -9.12
C VAL A 53 1.80 -1.47 -9.24
N ALA A 54 1.35 -2.71 -9.37
CA ALA A 54 -0.09 -3.02 -9.44
C ALA A 54 -0.86 -2.57 -8.18
N SER A 55 -0.24 -2.69 -7.01
CA SER A 55 -0.83 -2.19 -5.76
C SER A 55 -0.84 -0.65 -5.71
N VAL A 56 0.20 0.01 -6.22
CA VAL A 56 0.22 1.47 -6.39
C VAL A 56 -0.91 1.92 -7.33
N ASP A 57 -1.12 1.23 -8.44
CA ASP A 57 -2.17 1.56 -9.41
C ASP A 57 -3.58 1.39 -8.83
N LEU A 58 -3.81 0.33 -8.05
CA LEU A 58 -5.05 0.20 -7.27
C LEU A 58 -5.23 1.39 -6.32
N LEU A 59 -4.20 1.77 -5.56
CA LEU A 59 -4.27 2.90 -4.62
C LEU A 59 -4.46 4.24 -5.34
N ARG A 60 -3.95 4.41 -6.55
CA ARG A 60 -4.21 5.58 -7.41
C ARG A 60 -5.65 5.61 -7.88
N ALA A 61 -6.18 4.48 -8.37
CA ALA A 61 -7.59 4.37 -8.77
C ALA A 61 -8.53 4.66 -7.59
N LEU A 62 -8.16 4.23 -6.38
CA LEU A 62 -8.88 4.55 -5.15
C LEU A 62 -8.68 6.00 -4.67
N GLY A 63 -7.76 6.77 -5.25
CA GLY A 63 -7.44 8.13 -4.80
C GLY A 63 -6.78 8.16 -3.43
N ALA A 64 -6.08 7.10 -3.02
CA ALA A 64 -5.35 7.02 -1.77
C ALA A 64 -3.84 7.30 -1.93
N TRP A 65 -3.28 7.03 -3.12
CA TRP A 65 -1.82 7.05 -3.33
C TRP A 65 -1.18 8.41 -3.03
N GLN A 66 -1.79 9.51 -3.48
CA GLN A 66 -1.24 10.86 -3.27
C GLN A 66 -1.10 11.21 -1.79
N HIS A 67 -1.94 10.64 -0.92
CA HIS A 67 -1.85 10.83 0.52
C HIS A 67 -0.69 10.05 1.12
N ILE A 68 -0.43 8.83 0.61
CA ILE A 68 0.68 7.98 1.06
C ILE A 68 2.02 8.60 0.64
N GLU A 69 2.10 9.04 -0.62
CA GLU A 69 3.28 9.70 -1.19
C GLU A 69 3.65 10.99 -0.43
N ALA A 70 2.64 11.74 0.02
CA ALA A 70 2.84 12.94 0.85
C ALA A 70 3.31 12.65 2.30
N MET A 71 3.19 11.41 2.79
CA MET A 71 3.64 11.04 4.13
C MET A 71 5.11 10.58 4.12
N ARG A 72 5.36 9.39 3.59
CA ARG A 72 6.71 8.79 3.54
C ARG A 72 6.71 7.60 2.58
N VAL A 73 7.41 7.75 1.46
CA VAL A 73 7.65 6.67 0.50
C VAL A 73 9.13 6.66 0.14
N ARG A 74 9.69 5.47 -0.06
CA ARG A 74 11.02 5.31 -0.65
C ARG A 74 10.92 4.45 -1.89
N SER A 75 11.18 5.04 -3.04
CA SER A 75 11.35 4.29 -4.28
C SER A 75 12.64 3.48 -4.22
N TYR A 76 12.61 2.30 -4.83
CA TYR A 76 13.77 1.48 -5.13
C TYR A 76 13.64 1.04 -6.60
N SER A 77 14.74 1.12 -7.31
CA SER A 77 14.82 0.82 -8.75
C SER A 77 15.68 -0.41 -9.03
N GLU A 78 16.24 -1.03 -8.00
CA GLU A 78 17.16 -2.16 -8.12
C GLU A 78 16.80 -3.20 -7.07
N LEU A 79 16.88 -4.47 -7.48
CA LEU A 79 16.69 -5.60 -6.60
C LEU A 79 17.73 -6.67 -6.94
N SER A 80 18.41 -7.15 -5.92
CA SER A 80 19.41 -8.21 -6.07
C SER A 80 18.96 -9.44 -5.29
N VAL A 81 19.03 -10.61 -5.92
CA VAL A 81 18.73 -11.89 -5.30
C VAL A 81 19.94 -12.79 -5.42
N TRP A 82 20.28 -13.49 -4.34
CA TRP A 82 21.37 -14.46 -4.34
C TRP A 82 21.09 -15.57 -3.34
N GLU A 83 21.51 -16.80 -3.68
CA GLU A 83 21.56 -17.92 -2.72
C GLU A 83 22.91 -17.96 -2.00
N ARG A 84 23.99 -17.75 -2.77
CA ARG A 84 25.38 -17.65 -2.31
C ARG A 84 26.02 -16.37 -2.84
N PRO A 85 27.08 -15.82 -2.20
CA PRO A 85 27.69 -14.56 -2.63
C PRO A 85 28.15 -14.53 -4.10
N ASP A 86 28.49 -15.68 -4.67
CA ASP A 86 28.91 -15.90 -6.06
C ASP A 86 27.74 -16.10 -7.05
N CYS A 87 26.51 -16.21 -6.57
CA CYS A 87 25.31 -16.51 -7.35
C CYS A 87 24.31 -15.33 -7.34
N ARG A 88 24.81 -14.11 -7.56
CA ARG A 88 24.01 -12.88 -7.57
C ARG A 88 23.33 -12.66 -8.92
N THR A 89 22.03 -12.38 -8.89
CA THR A 89 21.24 -11.89 -10.01
C THR A 89 20.68 -10.52 -9.65
N ASP A 90 20.93 -9.54 -10.50
CA ASP A 90 20.46 -8.17 -10.36
C ASP A 90 19.29 -7.92 -11.31
N PHE A 91 18.30 -7.17 -10.84
CA PHE A 91 17.14 -6.70 -11.59
C PHE A 91 17.05 -5.19 -11.43
N THR A 92 16.70 -4.48 -12.51
CA THR A 92 16.41 -3.05 -12.47
C THR A 92 14.95 -2.77 -12.80
N ALA A 93 14.44 -1.62 -12.37
CA ALA A 93 13.11 -1.14 -12.72
C ALA A 93 12.93 -1.06 -14.25
N SER A 94 14.01 -0.73 -14.98
CA SER A 94 14.03 -0.68 -16.43
C SER A 94 13.81 -2.04 -17.09
N ASP A 95 14.22 -3.15 -16.48
CA ASP A 95 13.91 -4.50 -16.97
C ASP A 95 12.40 -4.80 -16.98
N ALA A 96 11.65 -4.11 -16.11
CA ALA A 96 10.19 -4.17 -16.02
C ALA A 96 9.48 -3.01 -16.74
N GLY A 97 10.22 -2.14 -17.44
CA GLY A 97 9.67 -0.99 -18.18
C GLY A 97 9.36 0.25 -17.33
N PHE A 98 9.98 0.37 -16.15
CA PHE A 98 9.85 1.52 -15.25
C PHE A 98 11.18 2.30 -15.15
N GLU A 99 11.11 3.58 -14.78
CA GLU A 99 12.28 4.44 -14.51
C GLU A 99 12.73 4.35 -13.04
#